data_AF-A0A0B8QI53-F1
#
_entry.id   AF-A0A0B8QI53-F1
#
_cell.length_a   1.000
_cell.length_b   1.000
_cell.length_c   1.000
_cell.angle_alpha   90.00
_cell.angle_beta   90.00
_cell.angle_gamma   90.00
#
_symmetry.space_group_name_H-M   'P 1'
#
loop_
_entity.id
_entity.type
_entity.pdbx_description
1 polymer ?
#
loop_
_entity_poly.entity_id
_entity_poly.type
_entity_poly.pdbx_seq_one_letter_code
_entity_poly.pdbx_strand_id
1 'polypeptide(L)'
;MLLAIVWLVRTDLLQDWQSTLPPDAPNAFAINIAPYEVENYLGQIDEQGINRSEAYPIMRGRLSEINGENARERETNGDTDATRRELNLTWHKGCQFTMKCFLVTGAGLMVCR
;
A
#
# COMPACT_ATOMS: atom_id res chain seq x y z
N MET A 1 29.56 10.47 -27.06
CA MET A 1 29.79 9.16 -26.40
C MET A 1 29.04 9.05 -25.08
N LEU A 2 29.10 10.04 -24.18
CA LEU A 2 28.33 10.02 -22.90
C LEU A 2 26.82 9.82 -23.09
N LEU A 3 26.19 10.52 -24.04
CA LEU A 3 24.75 10.37 -24.33
C LEU A 3 24.36 8.94 -24.76
N ALA A 4 25.22 8.26 -25.53
CA ALA A 4 24.97 6.89 -25.97
C ALA A 4 25.07 5.90 -24.81
N ILE A 5 26.02 6.11 -23.89
CA ILE A 5 26.19 5.29 -22.68
C ILE A 5 24.98 5.45 -21.75
N VAL A 6 24.52 6.69 -21.52
CA VAL A 6 23.33 6.95 -20.68
C VAL A 6 22.08 6.31 -21.28
N TRP A 7 21.93 6.37 -22.61
CA TRP A 7 20.79 5.76 -23.29
C TRP A 7 20.80 4.22 -23.19
N LEU A 8 21.96 3.59 -23.33
CA LEU A 8 22.14 2.15 -23.17
C LEU A 8 21.84 1.69 -21.74
N VAL A 9 22.42 2.34 -20.72
CA VAL A 9 22.17 1.98 -19.31
C VAL A 9 20.69 2.15 -18.94
N ARG A 10 20.04 3.20 -19.44
CA ARG A 10 18.62 3.42 -19.20
C ARG A 10 17.75 2.31 -19.80
N THR A 11 18.06 1.90 -21.02
CA THR A 11 17.26 0.88 -21.72
C THR A 11 17.42 -0.47 -21.04
N ASP A 12 18.65 -0.84 -20.67
CA ASP A 12 18.96 -2.08 -19.96
C ASP A 12 18.23 -2.14 -18.60
N LEU A 13 18.36 -1.10 -17.78
CA LEU A 13 17.70 -1.05 -16.46
C LEU A 13 16.17 -1.05 -16.55
N LEU A 14 15.59 -0.36 -17.55
CA LEU A 14 14.13 -0.36 -17.73
C LEU A 14 13.62 -1.71 -18.21
N GLN A 15 14.35 -2.36 -19.11
CA GLN A 15 13.95 -3.63 -19.68
C GLN A 15 14.07 -4.76 -18.67
N ASP A 16 15.14 -4.78 -17.89
CA ASP A 16 15.31 -5.68 -16.75
C ASP A 16 14.20 -5.49 -15.73
N TRP A 17 13.93 -4.25 -15.33
CA TRP A 17 12.85 -3.97 -14.38
C TRP A 17 11.48 -4.40 -14.92
N GLN A 18 11.16 -4.10 -16.18
CA GLN A 18 9.91 -4.52 -16.81
C GLN A 18 9.77 -6.04 -16.89
N SER A 19 10.88 -6.78 -17.09
CA SER A 19 10.87 -8.24 -17.11
C SER A 19 10.46 -8.88 -15.78
N THR A 20 10.60 -8.14 -14.66
CA THR A 20 10.18 -8.62 -13.33
C THR A 20 8.69 -8.50 -13.09
N LEU A 21 7.96 -7.73 -13.92
CA LEU A 21 6.54 -7.52 -13.77
C LEU A 21 5.75 -8.56 -14.58
N PRO A 22 4.73 -9.20 -13.98
CA PRO A 22 3.78 -10.01 -14.72
C PRO A 22 3.11 -9.20 -15.84
N PRO A 23 2.76 -9.82 -16.98
CA PRO A 23 2.08 -9.14 -18.08
C PRO A 23 0.71 -8.57 -17.71
N ASP A 24 0.10 -9.05 -16.63
CA ASP A 24 -1.19 -8.62 -16.09
C ASP A 24 -1.09 -7.83 -14.78
N ALA A 25 0.10 -7.30 -14.46
CA ALA A 25 0.30 -6.49 -13.26
C ALA A 25 -0.57 -5.22 -13.27
N PRO A 26 -1.32 -4.93 -12.20
CA PRO A 26 -2.07 -3.68 -12.07
C PRO A 26 -1.14 -2.47 -12.15
N ASN A 27 -1.52 -1.46 -12.95
CA ASN A 27 -0.74 -0.25 -13.17
C ASN A 27 -1.49 1.05 -12.81
N ALA A 28 -2.72 0.95 -12.32
CA ALA A 28 -3.54 2.07 -11.89
C ALA A 28 -3.88 1.96 -10.39
N PHE A 29 -3.51 2.98 -9.62
CA PHE A 29 -3.72 3.00 -8.17
C PHE A 29 -4.43 4.28 -7.78
N ALA A 30 -5.54 4.16 -7.05
CA ALA A 30 -6.21 5.29 -6.46
C ALA A 30 -5.88 5.35 -4.96
N ILE A 31 -5.27 6.47 -4.55
CA ILE A 31 -4.84 6.75 -3.18
C ILE A 31 -5.32 8.13 -2.76
N ASN A 32 -5.34 8.41 -1.46
CA ASN A 32 -5.71 9.71 -0.92
C ASN A 32 -7.17 10.12 -1.18
N ILE A 33 -8.06 9.15 -1.43
CA ILE A 33 -9.51 9.38 -1.54
C ILE A 33 -10.12 9.61 -0.15
N ALA A 34 -10.79 10.74 0.05
CA ALA A 34 -11.40 11.05 1.33
C ALA A 34 -12.54 10.07 1.66
N PRO A 35 -12.79 9.73 2.95
CA PRO A 35 -13.77 8.70 3.30
C PRO A 35 -15.19 8.94 2.76
N TYR A 36 -15.61 10.19 2.63
CA TYR A 36 -16.91 10.60 2.10
C TYR A 36 -16.98 10.57 0.57
N GLU A 37 -15.83 10.54 -0.13
CA GLU A 37 -15.75 10.49 -1.58
C GLU A 37 -15.65 9.06 -2.11
N VAL A 38 -15.27 8.10 -1.23
CA VAL A 38 -15.06 6.71 -1.63
C VAL A 38 -16.26 6.18 -2.39
N GLU A 39 -17.46 6.22 -1.81
CA GLU A 39 -18.66 5.63 -2.42
C GLU A 39 -18.97 6.21 -3.81
N ASN A 40 -18.88 7.53 -3.97
CA ASN A 40 -19.10 8.19 -5.26
C ASN A 40 -18.01 7.80 -6.28
N TYR A 41 -16.75 7.79 -5.86
CA TYR A 41 -15.64 7.37 -6.73
C TYR A 41 -15.81 5.91 -7.19
N LEU A 42 -16.21 5.02 -6.28
CA LEU A 42 -16.47 3.61 -6.58
C LEU A 42 -17.59 3.46 -7.60
N GLY A 43 -18.69 4.19 -7.43
CA GLY A 43 -19.82 4.19 -8.37
C GLY A 43 -19.38 4.57 -9.78
N GLN A 44 -18.56 5.62 -9.93
CA GLN A 44 -18.06 6.05 -11.24
C GLN A 44 -17.16 5.01 -11.92
N ILE A 45 -16.32 4.32 -11.15
CA ILE A 45 -15.44 3.26 -11.69
C ILE A 45 -16.27 2.03 -12.09
N ASP A 46 -17.27 1.68 -11.29
CA ASP A 46 -18.18 0.56 -11.58
C ASP A 46 -19.05 0.83 -12.82
N GLU A 47 -19.53 2.07 -12.99
CA GLU A 47 -20.27 2.51 -14.19
C GLU A 47 -19.44 2.40 -15.48
N GLN A 48 -18.13 2.60 -15.38
CA GLN A 48 -17.20 2.45 -16.50
C GLN A 48 -16.84 0.99 -16.80
N GLY A 49 -17.32 0.03 -15.99
CA GLY A 49 -17.04 -1.39 -16.15
C GLY A 49 -15.57 -1.76 -15.90
N ILE A 50 -14.84 -0.93 -15.16
CA ILE A 50 -13.44 -1.15 -14.83
C ILE A 50 -13.36 -2.18 -13.71
N ASN A 51 -12.50 -3.20 -13.89
CA ASN A 51 -12.29 -4.20 -12.86
C ASN A 51 -11.41 -3.63 -11.74
N ARG A 52 -11.94 -3.51 -10.53
CA ARG A 52 -11.27 -2.91 -9.38
C ARG A 52 -11.25 -3.83 -8.17
N SER A 53 -10.25 -3.65 -7.30
CA SER A 53 -10.24 -4.26 -5.98
C SER A 53 -11.28 -3.61 -5.05
N GLU A 54 -11.50 -4.25 -3.91
CA GLU A 54 -12.15 -3.57 -2.78
C GLU A 54 -11.35 -2.33 -2.35
N ALA A 55 -12.03 -1.39 -1.70
CA ALA A 55 -11.41 -0.21 -1.10
C ALA A 55 -10.83 -0.58 0.26
N TYR A 56 -9.52 -0.38 0.44
CA TYR A 56 -8.83 -0.65 1.70
C TYR A 56 -8.49 0.66 2.41
N PRO A 57 -9.05 0.96 3.58
CA PRO A 57 -8.73 2.19 4.31
C PRO A 57 -7.26 2.21 4.75
N ILE A 58 -6.55 3.33 4.56
CA ILE A 58 -5.19 3.51 5.10
C ILE A 58 -5.26 4.35 6.38
N MET A 59 -4.95 3.74 7.52
CA MET A 59 -4.84 4.43 8.80
C MET A 59 -3.39 4.51 9.24
N ARG A 60 -3.03 5.63 9.88
CA ARG A 60 -1.72 5.75 10.53
C ARG A 60 -1.78 5.23 11.96
N GLY A 61 -0.80 4.41 12.33
CA GLY A 61 -0.74 3.85 13.68
C GLY A 61 0.65 3.35 14.06
N ARG A 62 0.87 3.17 15.36
CA ARG A 62 2.08 2.55 15.90
C ARG A 62 1.74 1.17 16.43
N LEU A 63 2.62 0.21 16.20
CA LEU A 63 2.50 -1.12 16.78
C LEU A 63 2.89 -1.08 18.26
N SER A 64 1.95 -1.41 19.14
CA SER A 64 2.17 -1.46 20.60
C SER A 64 2.45 -2.87 21.08
N GLU A 65 1.64 -3.83 20.63
CA GLU A 65 1.63 -5.21 21.09
C GLU A 65 1.41 -6.16 19.91
N ILE A 66 2.01 -7.34 19.99
CA ILE A 66 1.77 -8.46 19.07
C ILE A 66 1.33 -9.64 19.94
N ASN A 67 0.12 -10.14 19.74
CA ASN A 67 -0.43 -11.28 20.50
C ASN A 67 -0.34 -11.12 22.04
N GLY A 68 -0.44 -9.88 22.55
CA GLY A 68 -0.33 -9.58 23.98
C GLY A 68 1.10 -9.43 24.51
N GLU A 69 2.12 -9.63 23.67
CA GLU A 69 3.52 -9.33 24.00
C GLU A 69 3.88 -7.92 23.53
N ASN A 70 4.68 -7.19 24.30
CA ASN A 70 5.11 -5.85 23.92
C ASN A 70 5.93 -5.92 22.62
N ALA A 71 5.49 -5.18 21.60
CA ALA A 71 6.11 -5.26 20.29
C ALA A 71 7.58 -4.81 20.30
N ARG A 72 7.97 -3.90 21.20
CA ARG A 72 9.36 -3.44 21.33
C ARG A 72 10.27 -4.48 21.96
N GLU A 73 9.75 -5.28 22.89
CA GLU A 73 10.52 -6.35 23.55
C GLU A 73 10.73 -7.55 22.62
N ARG A 74 9.79 -7.77 21.69
CA ARG A 74 9.89 -8.79 20.64
C ARG A 74 10.84 -8.41 19.49
N GLU A 75 11.27 -7.16 19.37
CA GLU A 75 12.35 -6.77 18.44
C GLU A 75 13.73 -7.24 18.95
N THR A 76 13.96 -8.55 18.95
CA THR A 76 15.20 -9.13 19.47
C THR A 76 16.37 -9.00 18.48
N ASN A 77 16.10 -8.79 17.18
CA ASN A 77 17.10 -8.92 16.12
C ASN A 77 17.19 -7.73 15.14
N GLY A 78 16.77 -6.52 15.51
CA GLY A 78 17.07 -5.29 14.75
C GLY A 78 16.54 -5.21 13.30
N ASP A 79 15.76 -6.19 12.85
CA ASP A 79 15.51 -6.43 11.43
C ASP A 79 14.33 -5.62 10.86
N THR A 80 13.55 -4.95 11.71
CA THR A 80 12.41 -4.15 11.26
C THR A 80 12.27 -2.87 12.06
N ASP A 81 12.34 -1.70 11.43
CA ASP A 81 12.01 -0.39 12.02
C ASP A 81 10.51 -0.21 12.33
N ALA A 82 9.72 -1.27 12.13
CA ALA A 82 8.26 -1.22 12.14
C ALA A 82 7.67 -0.80 13.49
N THR A 83 8.33 -1.10 14.61
CA THR A 83 7.83 -0.77 15.96
C THR A 83 8.25 0.63 16.43
N ARG A 84 9.24 1.23 15.75
CA ARG A 84 9.85 2.50 16.14
C ARG A 84 9.24 3.71 15.43
N ARG A 85 8.53 3.50 14.33
CA ARG A 85 7.84 4.56 13.57
C ARG A 85 6.33 4.39 13.53
N GLU A 86 5.67 5.40 12.98
CA GLU A 86 4.29 5.28 12.52
C GLU A 86 4.23 4.53 11.19
N LEU A 87 3.28 3.62 11.10
CA LEU A 87 3.02 2.78 9.94
C LEU A 87 1.73 3.23 9.25
N ASN A 88 1.71 3.14 7.92
CA ASN A 88 0.47 3.19 7.15
C ASN A 88 -0.08 1.76 7.12
N LEU A 89 -1.17 1.55 7.84
CA LEU A 89 -1.82 0.26 8.05
C LEU A 89 -3.10 0.21 7.24
N THR A 90 -3.36 -0.92 6.61
CA THR A 90 -4.66 -1.25 6.03
C THR A 90 -5.29 -2.38 6.82
N TRP A 91 -6.61 -2.46 6.84
CA TRP A 91 -7.33 -3.55 7.49
C TRP A 91 -8.49 -3.99 6.62
N HIS A 92 -8.92 -5.22 6.84
CA HIS A 92 -10.08 -5.81 6.21
C HIS A 92 -10.92 -6.49 7.29
N LYS A 93 -12.24 -6.56 7.11
CA LYS A 93 -13.16 -7.06 8.16
C LYS A 93 -12.85 -8.51 8.61
N GLY A 94 -12.26 -9.32 7.74
CA GLY A 94 -11.79 -10.67 8.08
C GLY A 94 -10.45 -10.75 8.82
N CYS A 95 -9.77 -9.62 9.01
CA CYS A 95 -8.45 -9.55 9.62
C CYS A 95 -8.59 -9.17 11.11
N GLN A 96 -8.70 -10.18 11.97
CA GLN A 96 -8.85 -10.00 13.41
C GLN A 96 -7.51 -9.64 14.07
N PHE A 97 -7.02 -8.42 13.85
CA PHE A 97 -5.97 -7.82 14.66
C PHE A 97 -6.62 -6.89 15.67
N THR A 98 -6.43 -7.13 16.98
CA THR A 98 -6.87 -6.24 18.05
C THR A 98 -6.00 -4.97 18.06
N MET A 99 -6.18 -4.11 17.06
CA MET A 99 -5.55 -2.80 17.00
C MET A 99 -6.39 -1.81 17.81
N LYS A 100 -5.90 -1.39 18.97
CA LYS A 100 -6.41 -0.20 19.68
C LYS A 100 -6.06 1.04 18.81
N CYS A 101 -6.92 1.36 17.86
CA CYS A 101 -6.77 2.50 16.97
C CYS A 101 -7.04 3.81 17.71
N PHE A 102 -6.02 4.67 17.81
CA PHE A 102 -6.24 6.10 18.04
C PHE A 102 -6.50 6.75 16.68
N LEU A 103 -7.63 7.47 16.58
CA LEU A 103 -8.20 8.03 15.35
C LEU A 103 -7.22 8.93 14.59
N VAL A 104 -6.85 8.54 13.37
CA VAL A 104 -6.50 9.45 12.29
C VAL A 104 -7.23 8.99 11.03
N THR A 105 -8.25 9.76 10.64
CA THR A 105 -8.96 9.65 9.37
C THR A 105 -7.96 9.76 8.21
N GLY A 106 -7.68 8.63 7.56
CA GLY A 106 -6.77 8.54 6.43
C GLY A 106 -7.39 7.70 5.31
N ALA A 107 -7.24 8.23 4.10
CA ALA A 107 -7.84 7.80 2.86
C ALA A 107 -7.55 6.35 2.43
N GLY A 108 -8.47 5.75 1.67
CA GLY A 108 -8.33 4.39 1.17
C GLY A 108 -7.37 4.23 -0.01
N LEU A 109 -6.79 3.04 -0.12
CA LEU A 109 -6.07 2.50 -1.27
C LEU A 109 -7.02 1.60 -2.07
N MET A 110 -7.03 1.80 -3.38
CA MET A 110 -7.72 0.96 -4.35
C MET A 110 -6.77 0.59 -5.47
N VAL A 111 -6.73 -0.70 -5.79
CA VAL A 111 -5.97 -1.21 -6.93
C VAL A 111 -6.96 -1.40 -8.08
N CYS A 112 -6.81 -0.60 -9.13
CA CYS A 112 -7.60 -0.72 -10.34
C CYS A 112 -6.80 -1.49 -11.39
N ARG A 113 -7.51 -2.30 -12.18
CA ARG A 113 -6.96 -2.94 -13.38
C ARG A 113 -7.23 -2.08 -14.61
#